data_AF-A0A1M5LQY8-F1
#
_entry.id   AF-A0A1M5LQY8-F1
#
_cell.length_a   1.000
_cell.length_b   1.000
_cell.length_c   1.000
_cell.angle_alpha   90.00
_cell.angle_beta   90.00
_cell.angle_gamma   90.00
#
_symmetry.space_group_name_H-M   'P 1'
#
loop_
_entity.id
_entity.type
_entity.pdbx_description
1 polymer ?
#
loop_
_entity_poly.entity_id
_entity_poly.type
_entity_poly.pdbx_seq_one_letter_code
_entity_poly.pdbx_strand_id
1 'polypeptide(L)'
;MKKIFLYGAMLLSVSLSAQQKKDWCDFDIEQRGHQKDNKEIDEMIRNIRNRIVNSNQNRTAKNGGAFKTVNGVYEIPVVVHVIAPTGAAIGSAYNKSDEQIQAWLDRCNAMYAGTYQWAQGVPADFGVAATMPIKLVLAKRDPNCNATTGIVRYNGGALAGYDTYGIKRNETNGVSTAQVKTIAPHWPEASYFNIYIMNKVDGGGQYGIMGWAGLPQNPDSSYESFMKSFVVTLQDDITLAHEFGHSMGLLHTFGNANADAPQGTNDVAFCPAQTDNDCTKDDDQVCDTERSRSLLNDPAPTNNSINLCTGVNYQGVQYNMMNYTNPNAFKFTNGQHDKAATSFFLLRGSLSASLGATVPAPASNIGTPVAACAPTGLTTLDNYFVGPTLVKLGSINNASTGVWQNAPSYYVDYTGASCLRATSTQLLVSQPHNLQVNVSGSDNEVRAWIDFNNNGTFEAGELVASGDNVAADPSTLIGIFNATFTAPASTVLNTPLRMRVMVDDENSNMTACGQLQYGQAEDYTVKFVTVLGTSEVKADNNDLVIYPNPVATGDNVFIKAKNGKNLKVSISDMSGRFVASPSVKEERNGIYKINQELEKGVYMIQVSNGKESKTSKLIIK
;
A
#
# COMPACT_ATOMS: atom_id res chain seq x y z
N MET A 1 -58.71 -40.33 52.44
CA MET A 1 -57.29 -40.71 52.71
C MET A 1 -56.56 -40.87 51.39
N LYS A 2 -55.35 -40.29 51.30
CA LYS A 2 -54.27 -40.46 50.29
C LYS A 2 -54.35 -39.68 48.95
N LYS A 3 -53.38 -38.75 48.90
CA LYS A 3 -52.72 -37.97 47.83
C LYS A 3 -52.57 -38.65 46.47
N ILE A 4 -52.51 -37.85 45.38
CA ILE A 4 -51.49 -37.88 44.31
C ILE A 4 -51.37 -36.47 43.70
N PHE A 5 -50.12 -35.99 43.60
CA PHE A 5 -49.66 -34.82 42.83
C PHE A 5 -49.34 -35.25 41.40
N LEU A 6 -49.53 -34.38 40.39
CA LEU A 6 -48.49 -34.12 39.38
C LEU A 6 -48.79 -32.86 38.55
N TYR A 7 -47.79 -31.97 38.56
CA TYR A 7 -47.61 -30.76 37.77
C TYR A 7 -47.25 -31.09 36.31
N GLY A 8 -47.52 -30.16 35.39
CA GLY A 8 -46.81 -30.14 34.11
C GLY A 8 -47.49 -29.37 32.97
N ALA A 9 -47.81 -28.08 33.14
CA ALA A 9 -48.08 -27.20 32.01
C ALA A 9 -46.76 -26.59 31.53
N MET A 10 -46.18 -27.13 30.46
CA MET A 10 -44.99 -26.57 29.81
C MET A 10 -45.41 -25.78 28.57
N LEU A 11 -45.29 -24.46 28.74
CA LEU A 11 -45.13 -23.38 27.75
C LEU A 11 -44.87 -23.81 26.30
N LEU A 12 -45.84 -23.55 25.43
CA LEU A 12 -45.60 -23.24 24.01
C LEU A 12 -45.13 -21.78 23.90
N SER A 13 -43.84 -21.54 24.15
CA SER A 13 -43.16 -20.33 23.69
C SER A 13 -42.43 -20.69 22.39
N VAL A 14 -42.99 -20.25 21.27
CA VAL A 14 -42.36 -20.28 19.96
C VAL A 14 -41.14 -19.35 20.02
N SER A 15 -39.96 -19.93 20.28
CA SER A 15 -38.69 -19.25 20.09
C SER A 15 -38.47 -19.08 18.59
N LEU A 16 -38.90 -17.93 18.06
CA LEU A 16 -38.34 -17.35 16.84
C LEU A 16 -36.89 -16.96 17.13
N SER A 17 -36.01 -17.96 17.20
CA SER A 17 -34.59 -17.75 17.02
C SER A 17 -34.42 -17.50 15.53
N ALA A 18 -34.38 -16.24 15.10
CA ALA A 18 -33.77 -15.90 13.83
C ALA A 18 -32.36 -16.48 13.87
N GLN A 19 -32.11 -17.55 13.12
CA GLN A 19 -30.76 -18.06 12.89
C GLN A 19 -29.99 -16.93 12.21
N GLN A 20 -29.23 -16.16 13.01
CA GLN A 20 -28.32 -15.16 12.49
C GLN A 20 -27.25 -15.88 11.67
N LYS A 21 -27.39 -15.75 10.35
CA LYS A 21 -26.56 -16.34 9.32
C LYS A 21 -25.13 -15.83 9.42
N LYS A 22 -24.16 -16.70 9.10
CA LYS A 22 -22.73 -16.41 9.23
C LYS A 22 -22.21 -15.77 7.93
N ASP A 23 -22.62 -14.55 7.59
CA ASP A 23 -22.08 -13.83 6.43
C ASP A 23 -20.71 -13.24 6.82
N TRP A 24 -19.60 -13.70 6.22
CA TRP A 24 -18.26 -13.29 6.68
C TRP A 24 -17.84 -11.94 6.11
N CYS A 25 -18.19 -11.67 4.87
CA CYS A 25 -17.79 -10.48 4.14
C CYS A 25 -18.98 -9.93 3.35
N ASP A 26 -19.02 -8.59 3.21
CA ASP A 26 -20.08 -7.88 2.49
C ASP A 26 -19.57 -7.12 1.25
N PHE A 27 -18.44 -7.60 0.71
CA PHE A 27 -17.77 -7.04 -0.46
C PHE A 27 -18.69 -6.95 -1.69
N ASP A 28 -19.43 -8.01 -2.02
CA ASP A 28 -20.25 -8.02 -3.24
C ASP A 28 -21.35 -6.96 -3.20
N ILE A 29 -21.90 -6.68 -2.01
CA ILE A 29 -22.87 -5.60 -1.81
C ILE A 29 -22.19 -4.24 -1.99
N GLU A 30 -21.00 -4.05 -1.43
CA GLU A 30 -20.22 -2.82 -1.59
C GLU A 30 -19.93 -2.54 -3.07
N GLN A 31 -19.54 -3.57 -3.84
CA GLN A 31 -19.20 -3.39 -5.24
C GLN A 31 -20.40 -3.13 -6.16
N ARG A 32 -21.64 -3.50 -5.78
CA ARG A 32 -22.83 -3.25 -6.63
C ARG A 32 -23.01 -1.78 -7.02
N GLY A 33 -22.63 -0.85 -6.15
CA GLY A 33 -22.67 0.59 -6.44
C GLY A 33 -21.62 1.05 -7.48
N HIS A 34 -20.55 0.27 -7.65
CA HIS A 34 -19.40 0.60 -8.50
C HIS A 34 -19.29 -0.29 -9.74
N GLN A 35 -20.08 -1.37 -9.83
CA GLN A 35 -20.04 -2.36 -10.91
C GLN A 35 -20.15 -1.79 -12.32
N LYS A 36 -20.94 -0.72 -12.54
CA LYS A 36 -21.09 -0.13 -13.87
C LYS A 36 -19.82 0.63 -14.27
N ASP A 37 -19.28 1.41 -13.36
CA ASP A 37 -18.12 2.27 -13.60
C ASP A 37 -16.84 1.41 -13.69
N ASN A 38 -16.76 0.34 -12.90
CA ASN A 38 -15.60 -0.55 -12.84
C ASN A 38 -15.44 -1.45 -14.07
N LYS A 39 -16.48 -1.70 -14.88
CA LYS A 39 -16.41 -2.64 -16.01
C LYS A 39 -15.37 -2.26 -17.07
N GLU A 40 -15.34 -1.00 -17.47
CA GLU A 40 -14.37 -0.53 -18.48
C GLU A 40 -12.93 -0.60 -17.95
N ILE A 41 -12.75 -0.26 -16.67
CA ILE A 41 -11.46 -0.32 -15.99
C ILE A 41 -11.01 -1.79 -15.80
N ASP A 42 -11.92 -2.70 -15.45
CA ASP A 42 -11.65 -4.13 -15.32
C ASP A 42 -11.20 -4.75 -16.65
N GLU A 43 -11.88 -4.40 -17.74
CA GLU A 43 -11.48 -4.84 -19.08
C GLU A 43 -10.09 -4.35 -19.46
N MET A 44 -9.75 -3.11 -19.10
CA MET A 44 -8.41 -2.58 -19.32
C MET A 44 -7.36 -3.27 -18.45
N ILE A 45 -7.57 -3.39 -17.13
CA ILE A 45 -6.65 -4.11 -16.23
C ILE A 45 -6.43 -5.54 -16.75
N ARG A 46 -7.50 -6.19 -17.23
CA ARG A 46 -7.43 -7.51 -17.86
C ARG A 46 -6.60 -7.48 -19.15
N ASN A 47 -6.79 -6.50 -20.02
CA ASN A 47 -6.01 -6.38 -21.26
C ASN A 47 -4.51 -6.16 -20.96
N ILE A 48 -4.20 -5.38 -19.92
CA ILE A 48 -2.83 -5.22 -19.41
C ILE A 48 -2.31 -6.58 -18.90
N ARG A 49 -3.04 -7.26 -18.01
CA ARG A 49 -2.71 -8.58 -17.46
C ARG A 49 -2.47 -9.64 -18.55
N ASN A 50 -3.37 -9.76 -19.52
CA ASN A 50 -3.30 -10.79 -20.57
C ASN A 50 -2.06 -10.59 -21.46
N ARG A 51 -1.63 -9.34 -21.69
CA ARG A 51 -0.37 -9.06 -22.39
C ARG A 51 0.86 -9.45 -21.55
N ILE A 52 0.85 -9.16 -20.24
CA ILE A 52 1.88 -9.64 -19.29
C ILE A 52 2.01 -11.16 -19.37
N VAL A 53 0.91 -11.90 -19.19
CA VAL A 53 0.93 -13.37 -19.15
C VAL A 53 1.39 -13.97 -20.49
N ASN A 54 0.89 -13.47 -21.63
CA ASN A 54 1.25 -13.98 -22.95
C ASN A 54 2.73 -13.73 -23.32
N SER A 55 3.31 -12.63 -22.85
CA SER A 55 4.73 -12.32 -23.07
C SER A 55 5.68 -13.14 -22.17
N ASN A 56 5.23 -13.54 -20.97
CA ASN A 56 6.01 -14.32 -20.00
C ASN A 56 6.15 -15.80 -20.35
N GLN A 57 5.37 -16.35 -21.30
CA GLN A 57 5.61 -17.70 -21.82
C GLN A 57 6.96 -17.85 -22.56
N ASN A 58 7.64 -16.74 -22.90
CA ASN A 58 8.90 -16.76 -23.64
C ASN A 58 10.09 -16.08 -22.94
N ARG A 59 9.96 -15.52 -21.73
CA ARG A 59 11.09 -14.88 -21.00
C ARG A 59 10.95 -15.00 -19.49
N THR A 60 12.05 -15.34 -18.83
CA THR A 60 12.24 -15.19 -17.39
C THR A 60 12.04 -13.72 -17.01
N ALA A 61 11.04 -13.44 -16.16
CA ALA A 61 10.70 -12.10 -15.70
C ALA A 61 11.96 -11.35 -15.19
N LYS A 62 12.33 -10.26 -15.88
CA LYS A 62 13.33 -9.33 -15.38
C LYS A 62 12.64 -8.38 -14.40
N ASN A 63 12.88 -8.60 -13.11
CA ASN A 63 12.54 -7.69 -12.02
C ASN A 63 13.27 -6.34 -12.18
N GLY A 64 12.74 -5.45 -13.01
CA GLY A 64 13.02 -4.03 -12.94
C GLY A 64 12.07 -3.40 -11.92
N GLY A 65 12.48 -3.34 -10.66
CA GLY A 65 11.65 -2.82 -9.57
C GLY A 65 11.33 -1.32 -9.76
N ALA A 66 10.16 -1.02 -10.33
CA ALA A 66 9.63 0.35 -10.44
C ALA A 66 9.10 0.89 -9.09
N PHE A 67 8.80 0.01 -8.14
CA PHE A 67 8.18 0.34 -6.85
C PHE A 67 9.14 0.13 -5.68
N LYS A 68 9.00 0.96 -4.63
CA LYS A 68 9.89 0.96 -3.47
C LYS A 68 9.62 -0.26 -2.60
N THR A 69 10.68 -1.02 -2.29
CA THR A 69 10.64 -2.12 -1.31
C THR A 69 11.57 -1.82 -0.13
N VAL A 70 11.23 -2.38 1.03
CA VAL A 70 12.11 -2.48 2.20
C VAL A 70 12.42 -3.97 2.37
N ASN A 71 13.69 -4.35 2.19
CA ASN A 71 14.12 -5.76 2.20
C ASN A 71 13.32 -6.67 1.24
N GLY A 72 12.93 -6.15 0.07
CA GLY A 72 12.16 -6.91 -0.93
C GLY A 72 10.65 -6.99 -0.66
N VAL A 73 10.14 -6.25 0.33
CA VAL A 73 8.71 -6.18 0.68
C VAL A 73 8.17 -4.76 0.50
N TYR A 74 6.99 -4.62 -0.08
CA TYR A 74 6.25 -3.38 -0.20
C TYR A 74 5.55 -3.06 1.13
N GLU A 75 6.04 -2.04 1.84
CA GLU A 75 5.39 -1.56 3.06
C GLU A 75 4.26 -0.59 2.69
N ILE A 76 3.03 -0.96 3.06
CA ILE A 76 1.82 -0.18 2.81
C ILE A 76 1.44 0.52 4.11
N PRO A 77 1.52 1.86 4.19
CA PRO A 77 1.11 2.58 5.38
C PRO A 77 -0.39 2.44 5.59
N VAL A 78 -0.80 2.04 6.80
CA VAL A 78 -2.20 1.96 7.19
C VAL A 78 -2.50 2.90 8.34
N VAL A 79 -3.71 3.47 8.34
CA VAL A 79 -4.27 4.14 9.50
C VAL A 79 -5.49 3.35 9.96
N VAL A 80 -5.56 3.11 11.28
CA VAL A 80 -6.67 2.40 11.91
C VAL A 80 -7.55 3.40 12.66
N HIS A 81 -8.74 3.64 12.14
CA HIS A 81 -9.78 4.47 12.73
C HIS A 81 -10.67 3.62 13.63
N VAL A 82 -10.45 3.67 14.94
CA VAL A 82 -11.29 2.96 15.92
C VAL A 82 -12.50 3.82 16.25
N ILE A 83 -13.69 3.37 15.86
CA ILE A 83 -14.95 4.03 16.16
C ILE A 83 -15.52 3.39 17.43
N ALA A 84 -15.25 4.01 18.58
CA ALA A 84 -15.60 3.44 19.87
C ALA A 84 -17.01 3.90 20.31
N PRO A 85 -17.86 3.01 20.85
CA PRO A 85 -19.13 3.41 21.42
C PRO A 85 -18.95 4.20 22.73
N THR A 86 -20.00 4.91 23.17
CA THR A 86 -19.94 5.77 24.37
C THR A 86 -19.42 5.00 25.59
N GLY A 87 -18.38 5.54 26.23
CA GLY A 87 -17.84 4.99 27.48
C GLY A 87 -17.00 3.71 27.34
N ALA A 88 -16.69 3.25 26.11
CA ALA A 88 -15.84 2.07 25.92
C ALA A 88 -14.38 2.36 26.31
N ALA A 89 -13.88 1.69 27.34
CA ALA A 89 -12.48 1.77 27.76
C ALA A 89 -11.53 1.11 26.75
N ILE A 90 -10.29 1.60 26.63
CA ILE A 90 -9.26 0.97 25.80
C ILE A 90 -8.98 -0.46 26.30
N GLY A 91 -8.85 -1.40 25.37
CA GLY A 91 -8.73 -2.84 25.63
C GLY A 91 -10.07 -3.57 25.78
N SER A 92 -11.20 -2.86 25.76
CA SER A 92 -12.54 -3.47 25.83
C SER A 92 -13.00 -4.07 24.50
N ALA A 93 -14.18 -4.72 24.51
CA ALA A 93 -14.73 -5.44 23.36
C ALA A 93 -14.82 -4.60 22.07
N TYR A 94 -15.11 -3.29 22.20
CA TYR A 94 -15.33 -2.39 21.07
C TYR A 94 -14.32 -1.23 20.98
N ASN A 95 -13.26 -1.25 21.80
CA ASN A 95 -12.21 -0.25 21.79
C ASN A 95 -10.86 -0.93 22.06
N LYS A 96 -10.39 -1.71 21.08
CA LYS A 96 -9.20 -2.58 21.18
C LYS A 96 -7.93 -1.80 21.47
N SER A 97 -7.02 -2.35 22.26
CA SER A 97 -5.73 -1.70 22.56
C SER A 97 -4.83 -1.63 21.33
N ASP A 98 -3.82 -0.77 21.38
CA ASP A 98 -2.86 -0.60 20.29
C ASP A 98 -2.10 -1.92 20.03
N GLU A 99 -1.76 -2.67 21.09
CA GLU A 99 -1.09 -3.97 21.00
C GLU A 99 -1.97 -5.03 20.34
N GLN A 100 -3.29 -5.02 20.61
CA GLN A 100 -4.22 -5.94 19.97
C GLN A 100 -4.34 -5.65 18.47
N ILE A 101 -4.38 -4.37 18.09
CA ILE A 101 -4.43 -3.94 16.69
C ILE A 101 -3.12 -4.28 15.97
N GLN A 102 -1.97 -4.01 16.59
CA GLN A 102 -0.66 -4.37 16.04
C GLN A 102 -0.55 -5.88 15.84
N ALA A 103 -0.91 -6.69 16.83
CA ALA A 103 -0.87 -8.14 16.71
C ALA A 103 -1.80 -8.66 15.61
N TRP A 104 -2.94 -8.01 15.38
CA TRP A 104 -3.86 -8.36 14.29
C TRP A 104 -3.25 -8.06 12.91
N LEU A 105 -2.61 -6.91 12.73
CA LEU A 105 -1.84 -6.59 11.52
C LEU A 105 -0.68 -7.58 11.31
N ASP A 106 0.03 -7.96 12.37
CA ASP A 106 1.15 -8.91 12.28
C ASP A 106 0.68 -10.31 11.82
N ARG A 107 -0.48 -10.78 12.29
CA ARG A 107 -1.08 -12.03 11.80
C ARG A 107 -1.43 -11.94 10.31
N CYS A 108 -2.08 -10.85 9.89
CA CYS A 108 -2.39 -10.59 8.49
C CYS A 108 -1.13 -10.56 7.61
N ASN A 109 -0.07 -9.87 8.05
CA ASN A 109 1.22 -9.82 7.37
C ASN A 109 1.87 -11.20 7.23
N ALA A 110 1.80 -12.03 8.28
CA ALA A 110 2.31 -13.40 8.21
C ALA A 110 1.51 -14.29 7.25
N MET A 111 0.21 -14.04 7.09
CA MET A 111 -0.63 -14.74 6.10
C MET A 111 -0.22 -14.37 4.66
N TYR A 112 0.00 -13.08 4.37
CA TYR A 112 0.52 -12.64 3.07
C TYR A 112 1.93 -13.14 2.80
N ALA A 113 2.77 -13.21 3.82
CA ALA A 113 4.11 -13.78 3.70
C ALA A 113 4.11 -15.32 3.54
N GLY A 114 2.96 -16.00 3.65
CA GLY A 114 2.89 -17.47 3.63
C GLY A 114 3.57 -18.14 4.82
N THR A 115 3.79 -17.42 5.92
CA THR A 115 4.54 -17.89 7.11
C THR A 115 3.66 -18.05 8.36
N TYR A 116 2.37 -17.72 8.26
CA TYR A 116 1.44 -17.80 9.38
C TYR A 116 1.37 -19.21 9.99
N GLN A 117 1.44 -19.28 11.31
CA GLN A 117 1.39 -20.53 12.07
C GLN A 117 -0.05 -20.78 12.55
N TRP A 118 -0.77 -21.63 11.83
CA TRP A 118 -2.15 -21.99 12.15
C TRP A 118 -2.24 -22.82 13.43
N ALA A 119 -3.15 -22.47 14.35
CA ALA A 119 -3.22 -23.12 15.66
C ALA A 119 -3.59 -24.61 15.57
N GLN A 120 -4.38 -24.99 14.56
CA GLN A 120 -4.76 -26.38 14.28
C GLN A 120 -3.83 -27.09 13.27
N GLY A 121 -2.74 -26.44 12.88
CA GLY A 121 -1.82 -26.93 11.86
C GLY A 121 -2.39 -26.83 10.43
N VAL A 122 -1.56 -27.20 9.46
CA VAL A 122 -1.95 -27.22 8.04
C VAL A 122 -2.42 -28.63 7.63
N PRO A 123 -3.50 -28.75 6.83
CA PRO A 123 -3.88 -30.03 6.23
C PRO A 123 -2.73 -30.66 5.41
N ALA A 124 -2.65 -31.98 5.37
CA ALA A 124 -1.58 -32.69 4.65
C ALA A 124 -1.60 -32.43 3.13
N ASP A 125 -2.76 -32.11 2.59
CA ASP A 125 -3.02 -31.80 1.19
C ASP A 125 -3.14 -30.28 0.92
N PHE A 126 -2.73 -29.44 1.88
CA PHE A 126 -2.76 -27.97 1.79
C PHE A 126 -1.88 -27.42 0.66
N GLY A 127 -0.81 -28.12 0.32
CA GLY A 127 0.17 -27.65 -0.67
C GLY A 127 0.98 -26.45 -0.16
N VAL A 128 1.41 -25.59 -1.08
CA VAL A 128 2.22 -24.41 -0.78
C VAL A 128 1.36 -23.15 -0.89
N ALA A 129 1.47 -22.25 0.09
CA ALA A 129 0.87 -20.94 0.03
C ALA A 129 1.74 -19.99 -0.80
N ALA A 130 1.13 -19.20 -1.68
CA ALA A 130 1.84 -18.14 -2.37
C ALA A 130 2.31 -17.07 -1.38
N THR A 131 3.45 -16.45 -1.70
CA THR A 131 3.97 -15.30 -0.96
C THR A 131 3.59 -14.04 -1.70
N MET A 132 2.90 -13.12 -1.03
CA MET A 132 2.70 -11.77 -1.49
C MET A 132 3.68 -10.85 -0.76
N PRO A 133 4.61 -10.17 -1.45
CA PRO A 133 5.64 -9.35 -0.82
C PRO A 133 5.07 -8.01 -0.33
N ILE A 134 3.96 -8.03 0.41
CA ILE A 134 3.27 -6.86 0.93
C ILE A 134 3.20 -6.95 2.45
N LYS A 135 3.37 -5.81 3.11
CA LYS A 135 3.29 -5.67 4.55
C LYS A 135 2.53 -4.41 4.93
N LEU A 136 1.43 -4.57 5.67
CA LEU A 136 0.70 -3.47 6.28
C LEU A 136 1.49 -2.96 7.49
N VAL A 137 1.76 -1.65 7.51
CA VAL A 137 2.55 -1.00 8.57
C VAL A 137 1.76 0.18 9.10
N LEU A 138 1.52 0.23 10.41
CA LEU A 138 0.88 1.40 11.03
C LEU A 138 1.65 2.67 10.65
N ALA A 139 0.89 3.69 10.27
CA ALA A 139 1.43 5.00 9.99
C ALA A 139 2.24 5.53 11.17
N LYS A 140 3.38 6.15 10.87
CA LYS A 140 4.25 6.81 11.86
C LYS A 140 4.24 8.32 11.71
N ARG A 141 3.65 8.84 10.62
CA ARG A 141 3.36 10.26 10.39
C ARG A 141 1.87 10.44 10.06
N ASP A 142 1.24 11.46 10.60
CA ASP A 142 -0.11 11.87 10.22
C ASP A 142 -0.10 12.74 8.95
N PRO A 143 -1.27 13.08 8.35
CA PRO A 143 -1.34 13.92 7.16
C PRO A 143 -0.75 15.33 7.33
N ASN A 144 -0.62 15.79 8.58
CA ASN A 144 -0.02 17.06 8.96
C ASN A 144 1.46 16.92 9.34
N CYS A 145 2.08 15.77 9.06
CA CYS A 145 3.49 15.47 9.30
C CYS A 145 3.92 15.27 10.75
N ASN A 146 2.97 15.20 11.69
CA ASN A 146 3.27 14.93 13.09
C ASN A 146 3.51 13.43 13.30
N ALA A 147 4.27 13.09 14.33
CA ALA A 147 4.40 11.70 14.75
C ALA A 147 3.03 11.16 15.18
N THR A 148 2.74 9.92 14.80
CA THR A 148 1.49 9.23 15.15
C THR A 148 1.77 7.76 15.41
N THR A 149 0.87 7.09 16.13
CA THR A 149 0.85 5.63 16.26
C THR A 149 0.17 4.96 15.08
N GLY A 150 -0.49 5.74 14.20
CA GLY A 150 -1.31 5.22 13.11
C GLY A 150 -2.66 4.67 13.57
N ILE A 151 -3.01 4.85 14.85
CA ILE A 151 -4.29 4.45 15.43
C ILE A 151 -4.99 5.71 15.95
N VAL A 152 -6.16 6.03 15.40
CA VAL A 152 -6.95 7.19 15.80
C VAL A 152 -8.29 6.71 16.33
N ARG A 153 -8.73 7.26 17.47
CA ARG A 153 -9.93 6.82 18.18
C ARG A 153 -10.99 7.92 18.16
N TYR A 154 -12.20 7.57 17.75
CA TYR A 154 -13.31 8.49 17.59
C TYR A 154 -14.50 8.05 18.44
N ASN A 155 -15.26 9.03 18.95
CA ASN A 155 -16.48 8.76 19.70
C ASN A 155 -17.65 8.48 18.75
N GLY A 156 -17.84 7.20 18.42
CA GLY A 156 -18.96 6.74 17.60
C GLY A 156 -20.31 7.06 18.22
N GLY A 157 -20.40 7.10 19.55
CA GLY A 157 -21.62 7.43 20.28
C GLY A 157 -22.16 8.85 20.03
N ALA A 158 -21.34 9.73 19.44
CA ALA A 158 -21.80 11.03 18.94
C ALA A 158 -22.77 10.91 17.75
N LEU A 159 -22.76 9.77 17.04
CA LEU A 159 -23.67 9.48 15.96
C LEU A 159 -24.88 8.71 16.48
N ALA A 160 -26.07 9.30 16.34
CA ALA A 160 -27.32 8.72 16.82
C ALA A 160 -27.52 7.30 16.25
N GLY A 161 -27.71 6.32 17.15
CA GLY A 161 -27.92 4.91 16.80
C GLY A 161 -26.65 4.06 16.73
N TYR A 162 -25.45 4.64 16.77
CA TYR A 162 -24.19 3.89 16.66
C TYR A 162 -23.98 2.89 17.80
N ASP A 163 -24.19 3.29 19.05
CA ASP A 163 -23.94 2.42 20.21
C ASP A 163 -24.80 1.14 20.18
N THR A 164 -26.05 1.28 19.73
CA THR A 164 -27.02 0.18 19.66
C THR A 164 -26.79 -0.67 18.41
N TYR A 165 -26.70 -0.06 17.23
CA TYR A 165 -26.80 -0.74 15.95
C TYR A 165 -25.49 -0.78 15.16
N GLY A 166 -24.54 0.10 15.47
CA GLY A 166 -23.31 0.28 14.71
C GLY A 166 -23.59 0.78 13.30
N ILE A 167 -22.92 0.20 12.31
CA ILE A 167 -23.06 0.58 10.90
C ILE A 167 -24.18 -0.24 10.25
N LYS A 168 -25.05 0.42 9.48
CA LYS A 168 -26.14 -0.24 8.75
C LYS A 168 -25.68 -0.74 7.38
N ARG A 169 -26.13 -1.94 7.00
CA ARG A 169 -25.90 -2.55 5.68
C ARG A 169 -27.22 -3.08 5.11
N ASN A 170 -27.80 -4.09 5.75
CA ASN A 170 -29.03 -4.74 5.30
C ASN A 170 -30.28 -4.21 6.02
N GLU A 171 -30.12 -3.65 7.23
CA GLU A 171 -31.21 -3.09 8.01
C GLU A 171 -31.33 -1.56 7.88
N THR A 172 -32.43 -1.02 8.40
CA THR A 172 -32.70 0.42 8.36
C THR A 172 -32.03 1.18 9.53
N ASN A 173 -31.71 0.49 10.63
CA ASN A 173 -31.21 1.09 11.87
C ASN A 173 -29.69 1.14 11.93
N GLY A 174 -29.14 2.19 12.53
CA GLY A 174 -27.68 2.44 12.61
C GLY A 174 -27.22 3.56 11.69
N VAL A 175 -25.90 3.75 11.62
CA VAL A 175 -25.28 4.85 10.87
C VAL A 175 -24.74 4.37 9.53
N SER A 176 -24.68 5.24 8.53
CA SER A 176 -23.98 4.94 7.28
C SER A 176 -22.46 5.10 7.43
N THR A 177 -21.71 4.49 6.53
CA THR A 177 -20.25 4.73 6.40
C THR A 177 -19.95 6.21 6.17
N ALA A 178 -20.75 6.91 5.36
CA ALA A 178 -20.63 8.35 5.15
C ALA A 178 -20.78 9.16 6.46
N GLN A 179 -21.70 8.78 7.36
CA GLN A 179 -21.84 9.41 8.67
C GLN A 179 -20.63 9.16 9.57
N VAL A 180 -20.09 7.94 9.59
CA VAL A 180 -18.84 7.63 10.30
C VAL A 180 -17.70 8.51 9.81
N LYS A 181 -17.60 8.71 8.50
CA LYS A 181 -16.55 9.53 7.87
C LYS A 181 -16.65 11.03 8.20
N THR A 182 -17.78 11.52 8.72
CA THR A 182 -17.88 12.90 9.23
C THR A 182 -17.12 13.13 10.53
N ILE A 183 -16.96 12.09 11.35
CA ILE A 183 -16.19 12.16 12.60
C ILE A 183 -14.79 11.58 12.45
N ALA A 184 -14.62 10.61 11.54
CA ALA A 184 -13.38 9.93 11.24
C ALA A 184 -13.03 10.11 9.75
N PRO A 185 -12.51 11.27 9.35
CA PRO A 185 -12.23 11.55 7.95
C PRO A 185 -11.10 10.67 7.42
N HIS A 186 -11.15 10.41 6.12
CA HIS A 186 -10.10 9.70 5.41
C HIS A 186 -8.76 10.40 5.57
N TRP A 187 -7.72 9.60 5.75
CA TRP A 187 -6.37 10.06 5.42
C TRP A 187 -6.14 9.87 3.92
N PRO A 188 -5.33 10.72 3.27
CA PRO A 188 -5.16 10.68 1.82
C PRO A 188 -4.75 9.30 1.29
N GLU A 189 -5.54 8.76 0.37
CA GLU A 189 -5.49 7.39 -0.15
C GLU A 189 -4.22 7.15 -0.99
N ALA A 190 -3.63 8.23 -1.51
CA ALA A 190 -2.31 8.19 -2.14
C ALA A 190 -1.16 7.95 -1.15
N SER A 191 -1.42 7.99 0.16
CA SER A 191 -0.39 7.86 1.21
C SER A 191 -0.74 6.86 2.31
N TYR A 192 -2.02 6.53 2.50
CA TYR A 192 -2.50 5.62 3.53
C TYR A 192 -3.65 4.75 3.02
N PHE A 193 -3.66 3.49 3.42
CA PHE A 193 -4.86 2.66 3.36
C PHE A 193 -5.67 2.83 4.66
N ASN A 194 -6.95 3.19 4.54
CA ASN A 194 -7.82 3.50 5.67
C ASN A 194 -8.55 2.22 6.15
N ILE A 195 -8.38 1.87 7.42
CA ILE A 195 -9.06 0.72 8.06
C ILE A 195 -9.93 1.24 9.21
N TYR A 196 -11.24 1.01 9.15
CA TYR A 196 -12.18 1.39 10.21
C TYR A 196 -12.52 0.18 11.07
N ILE A 197 -12.32 0.30 12.39
CA ILE A 197 -12.78 -0.69 13.36
C ILE A 197 -14.10 -0.21 13.97
N MET A 198 -15.18 -0.95 13.72
CA MET A 198 -16.54 -0.63 14.17
C MET A 198 -17.05 -1.59 15.26
N ASN A 199 -18.00 -1.15 16.08
CA ASN A 199 -18.58 -1.95 17.16
C ASN A 199 -19.47 -3.11 16.64
N LYS A 200 -20.40 -2.81 15.72
CA LYS A 200 -21.49 -3.69 15.26
C LYS A 200 -21.84 -3.40 13.81
N VAL A 201 -22.48 -4.37 13.17
CA VAL A 201 -23.16 -4.21 11.86
C VAL A 201 -24.60 -4.66 12.02
N ASP A 202 -25.56 -3.82 11.65
CA ASP A 202 -27.00 -4.11 11.78
C ASP A 202 -27.38 -4.64 13.18
N GLY A 203 -26.76 -4.07 14.24
CA GLY A 203 -26.93 -4.51 15.63
C GLY A 203 -26.16 -5.77 16.05
N GLY A 204 -25.59 -6.52 15.10
CA GLY A 204 -24.78 -7.70 15.33
C GLY A 204 -23.34 -7.37 15.75
N GLY A 205 -22.96 -7.75 16.98
CA GLY A 205 -21.62 -7.49 17.53
C GLY A 205 -20.63 -8.65 17.44
N GLN A 206 -21.08 -9.86 17.12
CA GLN A 206 -20.25 -11.07 17.11
C GLN A 206 -20.43 -11.92 15.84
N TYR A 207 -21.66 -12.02 15.33
CA TYR A 207 -22.03 -12.80 14.15
C TYR A 207 -22.55 -11.88 13.03
N GLY A 208 -22.80 -12.44 11.84
CA GLY A 208 -23.08 -11.67 10.61
C GLY A 208 -21.84 -10.99 10.04
N ILE A 209 -22.04 -10.04 9.12
CA ILE A 209 -20.97 -9.34 8.35
C ILE A 209 -19.78 -8.96 9.23
N MET A 210 -18.59 -9.50 8.96
CA MET A 210 -17.38 -9.20 9.74
C MET A 210 -16.58 -8.03 9.16
N GLY A 211 -16.62 -7.85 7.84
CA GLY A 211 -16.00 -6.72 7.18
C GLY A 211 -16.40 -6.59 5.72
N TRP A 212 -15.87 -5.54 5.09
CA TRP A 212 -15.89 -5.34 3.65
C TRP A 212 -14.72 -4.42 3.24
N ALA A 213 -14.42 -4.38 1.95
CA ALA A 213 -13.41 -3.51 1.37
C ALA A 213 -13.79 -2.98 -0.02
N GLY A 214 -13.18 -1.85 -0.37
CA GLY A 214 -13.20 -1.30 -1.73
C GLY A 214 -12.17 -1.98 -2.65
N LEU A 215 -12.47 -2.11 -3.94
CA LEU A 215 -11.49 -2.52 -4.95
C LEU A 215 -10.52 -1.38 -5.27
N PRO A 216 -9.30 -1.66 -5.79
CA PRO A 216 -8.35 -0.62 -6.22
C PRO A 216 -8.96 0.43 -7.15
N GLN A 217 -9.88 0.03 -8.05
CA GLN A 217 -10.51 0.93 -9.01
C GLN A 217 -11.67 1.78 -8.46
N ASN A 218 -12.07 1.53 -7.21
CA ASN A 218 -13.08 2.37 -6.58
C ASN A 218 -12.52 3.79 -6.39
N PRO A 219 -13.36 4.84 -6.43
CA PRO A 219 -12.94 6.18 -6.07
C PRO A 219 -12.31 6.22 -4.67
N ASP A 220 -11.41 7.18 -4.42
CA ASP A 220 -10.71 7.33 -3.15
C ASP A 220 -11.67 7.36 -1.93
N SER A 221 -12.84 7.98 -2.08
CA SER A 221 -13.87 8.03 -1.04
C SER A 221 -14.48 6.67 -0.65
N SER A 222 -14.22 5.63 -1.44
CA SER A 222 -14.70 4.25 -1.30
C SER A 222 -13.55 3.23 -1.39
N TYR A 223 -12.30 3.66 -1.23
CA TYR A 223 -11.11 2.80 -1.14
C TYR A 223 -10.64 2.68 0.33
N GLU A 224 -11.42 1.93 1.10
CA GLU A 224 -11.18 1.66 2.51
C GLU A 224 -11.59 0.24 2.87
N SER A 225 -11.33 -0.16 4.11
CA SER A 225 -11.94 -1.36 4.70
C SER A 225 -12.62 -1.05 6.03
N PHE A 226 -13.78 -1.65 6.24
CA PHE A 226 -14.49 -1.64 7.52
C PHE A 226 -14.46 -3.03 8.15
N MET A 227 -14.17 -3.07 9.45
CA MET A 227 -13.90 -4.29 10.20
C MET A 227 -14.60 -4.29 11.54
N LYS A 228 -15.33 -5.35 11.85
CA LYS A 228 -15.96 -5.51 13.15
C LYS A 228 -14.90 -5.71 14.22
N SER A 229 -14.99 -4.98 15.33
CA SER A 229 -14.03 -5.04 16.43
C SER A 229 -13.81 -6.45 16.97
N PHE A 230 -14.83 -7.32 16.86
CA PHE A 230 -14.76 -8.72 17.24
C PHE A 230 -13.53 -9.46 16.65
N VAL A 231 -13.20 -9.22 15.37
CA VAL A 231 -12.20 -10.00 14.64
C VAL A 231 -10.75 -9.73 15.07
N VAL A 232 -10.47 -8.53 15.58
CA VAL A 232 -9.13 -8.05 15.94
C VAL A 232 -8.41 -8.98 16.93
N THR A 233 -9.16 -9.60 17.83
CA THR A 233 -8.61 -10.46 18.90
C THR A 233 -8.80 -11.94 18.66
N LEU A 234 -9.46 -12.34 17.56
CA LEU A 234 -9.66 -13.75 17.25
C LEU A 234 -8.36 -14.37 16.76
N GLN A 235 -8.06 -15.54 17.33
CA GLN A 235 -6.99 -16.41 16.87
C GLN A 235 -7.34 -16.92 15.46
N ASP A 236 -6.37 -16.93 14.56
CA ASP A 236 -6.52 -17.40 13.18
C ASP A 236 -7.58 -16.66 12.35
N ASP A 237 -7.99 -15.46 12.80
CA ASP A 237 -8.86 -14.60 12.00
C ASP A 237 -8.21 -14.22 10.68
N ILE A 238 -8.95 -14.44 9.61
CA ILE A 238 -8.53 -14.13 8.23
C ILE A 238 -9.18 -12.87 7.67
N THR A 239 -10.15 -12.28 8.38
CA THR A 239 -11.02 -11.24 7.83
C THR A 239 -10.19 -10.11 7.20
N LEU A 240 -9.12 -9.65 7.87
CA LEU A 240 -8.24 -8.63 7.29
C LEU A 240 -7.49 -9.06 6.03
N ALA A 241 -6.95 -10.28 6.01
CA ALA A 241 -6.28 -10.80 4.82
C ALA A 241 -7.26 -10.99 3.65
N HIS A 242 -8.50 -11.35 3.95
CA HIS A 242 -9.58 -11.46 2.96
C HIS A 242 -9.94 -10.09 2.38
N GLU A 243 -10.33 -9.13 3.22
CA GLU A 243 -10.75 -7.80 2.75
C GLU A 243 -9.62 -7.00 2.10
N PHE A 244 -8.40 -7.10 2.64
CA PHE A 244 -7.26 -6.46 1.99
C PHE A 244 -6.89 -7.18 0.68
N GLY A 245 -7.20 -8.48 0.54
CA GLY A 245 -7.15 -9.19 -0.73
C GLY A 245 -8.03 -8.54 -1.80
N HIS A 246 -9.28 -8.19 -1.43
CA HIS A 246 -10.15 -7.38 -2.27
C HIS A 246 -9.55 -5.99 -2.57
N SER A 247 -8.96 -5.34 -1.57
CA SER A 247 -8.29 -4.03 -1.73
C SER A 247 -7.07 -4.07 -2.66
N MET A 248 -6.59 -5.26 -3.02
CA MET A 248 -5.56 -5.48 -4.04
C MET A 248 -6.09 -5.98 -5.39
N GLY A 249 -7.41 -6.17 -5.52
CA GLY A 249 -8.06 -6.58 -6.77
C GLY A 249 -8.41 -8.07 -6.86
N LEU A 250 -8.35 -8.82 -5.75
CA LEU A 250 -8.84 -10.19 -5.72
C LEU A 250 -10.37 -10.23 -5.62
N LEU A 251 -10.96 -11.25 -6.23
CA LEU A 251 -12.39 -11.52 -6.16
C LEU A 251 -12.61 -12.81 -5.38
N HIS A 252 -13.84 -13.03 -4.92
CA HIS A 252 -14.21 -14.32 -4.38
C HIS A 252 -13.99 -15.43 -5.42
N THR A 253 -13.48 -16.59 -5.01
CA THR A 253 -13.21 -17.71 -5.95
C THR A 253 -14.46 -18.25 -6.65
N PHE A 254 -15.63 -17.96 -6.09
CA PHE A 254 -16.94 -18.30 -6.65
C PHE A 254 -17.54 -17.15 -7.48
N GLY A 255 -16.75 -16.12 -7.82
CA GLY A 255 -17.15 -14.99 -8.63
C GLY A 255 -18.47 -14.36 -8.15
N ASN A 256 -19.39 -14.17 -9.10
CA ASN A 256 -20.74 -13.62 -8.82
C ASN A 256 -21.78 -14.71 -8.52
N ALA A 257 -21.37 -15.97 -8.29
CA ALA A 257 -22.31 -17.02 -7.92
C ALA A 257 -22.92 -16.73 -6.54
N ASN A 258 -24.12 -17.28 -6.30
CA ASN A 258 -24.76 -17.14 -5.00
C ASN A 258 -23.88 -17.79 -3.90
N ALA A 259 -23.41 -16.97 -2.97
CA ALA A 259 -22.51 -17.39 -1.89
C ALA A 259 -23.20 -18.29 -0.84
N ASP A 260 -24.53 -18.37 -0.86
CA ASP A 260 -25.36 -19.05 0.13
C ASP A 260 -25.92 -20.38 -0.35
N ALA A 261 -25.05 -21.22 -0.92
CA ALA A 261 -25.40 -22.58 -1.28
C ALA A 261 -25.88 -23.36 -0.04
N PRO A 262 -27.04 -24.06 -0.09
CA PRO A 262 -27.46 -24.93 1.01
C PRO A 262 -26.41 -26.00 1.31
N GLN A 263 -26.22 -26.32 2.58
CA GLN A 263 -25.27 -27.35 3.00
C GLN A 263 -25.55 -28.68 2.27
N GLY A 264 -24.49 -29.29 1.74
CA GLY A 264 -24.57 -30.58 1.02
C GLY A 264 -25.31 -30.54 -0.31
N THR A 265 -25.60 -29.36 -0.87
CA THR A 265 -26.29 -29.25 -2.16
C THR A 265 -25.44 -29.82 -3.30
N ASN A 266 -26.12 -30.51 -4.22
CA ASN A 266 -25.56 -30.98 -5.50
C ASN A 266 -26.03 -30.12 -6.69
N ASP A 267 -26.64 -28.95 -6.41
CA ASP A 267 -27.13 -28.05 -7.44
C ASP A 267 -25.97 -27.24 -8.03
N VAL A 268 -25.70 -27.47 -9.33
CA VAL A 268 -24.64 -26.78 -10.09
C VAL A 268 -24.99 -25.32 -10.38
N ALA A 269 -26.21 -24.86 -10.11
CA ALA A 269 -26.59 -23.45 -10.23
C ALA A 269 -25.82 -22.54 -9.24
N PHE A 270 -25.21 -23.10 -8.20
CA PHE A 270 -24.34 -22.37 -7.26
C PHE A 270 -22.87 -22.30 -7.72
N CYS A 271 -22.53 -22.94 -8.85
CA CYS A 271 -21.21 -22.80 -9.45
C CYS A 271 -21.16 -21.53 -10.31
N PRO A 272 -20.03 -20.78 -10.31
CA PRO A 272 -19.91 -19.58 -11.14
C PRO A 272 -20.00 -19.91 -12.64
N ALA A 273 -20.56 -19.01 -13.43
CA ALA A 273 -20.78 -19.24 -14.86
C ALA A 273 -19.47 -19.16 -15.66
N GLN A 274 -19.30 -20.03 -16.65
CA GLN A 274 -18.21 -19.99 -17.62
C GLN A 274 -18.73 -19.45 -18.96
N THR A 275 -18.98 -18.14 -19.01
CA THR A 275 -19.62 -17.52 -20.17
C THR A 275 -18.63 -17.39 -21.34
N ASP A 276 -17.37 -17.09 -21.03
CA ASP A 276 -16.29 -16.95 -22.00
C ASP A 276 -15.50 -18.25 -22.22
N ASN A 277 -15.65 -19.22 -21.32
CA ASN A 277 -14.80 -20.42 -21.23
C ASN A 277 -13.30 -20.05 -21.15
N ASP A 278 -13.01 -19.03 -20.34
CA ASP A 278 -11.70 -18.39 -20.20
C ASP A 278 -11.50 -17.98 -18.74
N CYS A 279 -10.59 -18.65 -18.03
CA CYS A 279 -10.28 -18.38 -16.62
C CYS A 279 -9.70 -16.98 -16.36
N THR A 280 -9.32 -16.22 -17.39
CA THR A 280 -8.92 -14.81 -17.24
C THR A 280 -10.12 -13.84 -17.24
N LYS A 281 -11.32 -14.33 -17.54
CA LYS A 281 -12.57 -13.56 -17.65
C LYS A 281 -13.69 -14.09 -16.76
N ASP A 282 -13.82 -15.40 -16.70
CA ASP A 282 -14.82 -16.10 -15.89
C ASP A 282 -14.39 -16.18 -14.41
N ASP A 283 -15.32 -16.60 -13.56
CA ASP A 283 -15.12 -16.87 -12.13
C ASP A 283 -14.47 -15.70 -11.36
N ASP A 284 -13.27 -15.90 -10.81
CA ASP A 284 -12.48 -14.90 -10.08
C ASP A 284 -11.34 -14.30 -10.94
N GLN A 285 -11.31 -14.64 -12.23
CA GLN A 285 -10.31 -14.21 -13.21
C GLN A 285 -8.87 -14.61 -12.87
N VAL A 286 -8.70 -15.74 -12.18
CA VAL A 286 -7.41 -16.33 -11.85
C VAL A 286 -7.39 -17.78 -12.37
N CYS A 287 -6.35 -18.15 -13.10
CA CYS A 287 -6.33 -19.45 -13.79
C CYS A 287 -5.81 -20.62 -12.95
N ASP A 288 -5.13 -20.35 -11.82
CA ASP A 288 -4.66 -21.37 -10.89
C ASP A 288 -5.57 -21.53 -9.65
N THR A 289 -6.70 -20.82 -9.64
CA THR A 289 -7.83 -21.04 -8.73
C THR A 289 -8.82 -21.94 -9.45
N GLU A 290 -9.06 -23.14 -8.92
CA GLU A 290 -10.09 -24.01 -9.49
C GLU A 290 -11.48 -23.39 -9.32
N ARG A 291 -12.31 -23.54 -10.35
CA ARG A 291 -13.72 -23.17 -10.31
C ARG A 291 -14.42 -23.85 -9.14
N SER A 292 -15.06 -23.08 -8.27
CA SER A 292 -15.78 -23.64 -7.12
C SER A 292 -16.93 -22.74 -6.71
N ARG A 293 -17.92 -23.33 -6.05
CA ARG A 293 -18.96 -22.59 -5.35
C ARG A 293 -18.43 -22.07 -4.00
N SER A 294 -19.20 -21.21 -3.35
CA SER A 294 -18.99 -20.91 -1.93
C SER A 294 -19.17 -22.17 -1.10
N LEU A 295 -18.27 -22.38 -0.14
CA LEU A 295 -18.32 -23.49 0.82
C LEU A 295 -18.83 -23.03 2.19
N LEU A 296 -19.54 -21.90 2.25
CA LEU A 296 -19.83 -21.21 3.51
C LEU A 296 -20.54 -22.10 4.54
N ASN A 297 -21.44 -22.94 4.04
CA ASN A 297 -22.28 -23.83 4.82
C ASN A 297 -21.74 -25.28 4.87
N ASP A 298 -20.64 -25.57 4.18
CA ASP A 298 -20.08 -26.91 4.07
C ASP A 298 -18.79 -27.05 4.91
N PRO A 299 -18.53 -28.24 5.46
CA PRO A 299 -17.21 -28.53 6.00
C PRO A 299 -16.17 -28.48 4.87
N ALA A 300 -14.95 -28.03 5.18
CA ALA A 300 -13.87 -27.98 4.20
C ALA A 300 -13.58 -29.41 3.66
N PRO A 301 -13.76 -29.66 2.36
CA PRO A 301 -13.44 -30.94 1.73
C PRO A 301 -11.92 -31.19 1.70
N THR A 302 -11.53 -32.40 1.29
CA THR A 302 -10.12 -32.74 1.02
C THR A 302 -9.89 -32.94 -0.48
N ASN A 303 -8.63 -33.04 -0.91
CA ASN A 303 -8.27 -33.37 -2.29
C ASN A 303 -8.68 -34.80 -2.73
N ASN A 304 -9.33 -35.58 -1.86
CA ASN A 304 -9.97 -36.85 -2.20
C ASN A 304 -11.47 -36.71 -2.48
N SER A 305 -12.04 -35.53 -2.26
CA SER A 305 -13.45 -35.23 -2.51
C SER A 305 -13.63 -34.65 -3.90
N ILE A 306 -14.75 -34.97 -4.57
CA ILE A 306 -15.08 -34.42 -5.88
C ILE A 306 -15.58 -32.97 -5.71
N ASN A 307 -14.98 -32.05 -6.45
CA ASN A 307 -15.48 -30.70 -6.64
C ASN A 307 -16.67 -30.76 -7.62
N LEU A 308 -17.87 -30.43 -7.11
CA LEU A 308 -19.11 -30.45 -7.86
C LEU A 308 -19.07 -29.61 -9.14
N CYS A 309 -18.35 -28.49 -9.12
CA CYS A 309 -18.32 -27.54 -10.22
C CYS A 309 -17.41 -27.98 -11.37
N THR A 310 -16.47 -28.89 -11.13
CA THR A 310 -15.49 -29.33 -12.14
C THR A 310 -15.59 -30.82 -12.46
N GLY A 311 -16.23 -31.61 -11.60
CA GLY A 311 -16.31 -33.06 -11.73
C GLY A 311 -14.98 -33.79 -11.46
N VAL A 312 -13.96 -33.07 -11.02
CA VAL A 312 -12.65 -33.63 -10.61
C VAL A 312 -12.43 -33.41 -9.12
N ASN A 313 -11.39 -34.01 -8.55
CA ASN A 313 -11.07 -33.79 -7.14
C ASN A 313 -10.66 -32.34 -6.87
N TYR A 314 -10.95 -31.85 -5.65
CA TYR A 314 -10.44 -30.56 -5.18
C TYR A 314 -8.91 -30.47 -5.30
N GLN A 315 -8.42 -29.28 -5.64
CA GLN A 315 -7.01 -28.97 -5.87
C GLN A 315 -6.53 -27.74 -5.07
N GLY A 316 -7.30 -27.32 -4.06
CA GLY A 316 -6.88 -26.36 -3.05
C GLY A 316 -7.74 -25.10 -2.93
N VAL A 317 -8.80 -24.92 -3.72
CA VAL A 317 -9.72 -23.77 -3.56
C VAL A 317 -10.44 -23.79 -2.21
N GLN A 318 -10.63 -24.97 -1.63
CA GLN A 318 -11.23 -25.14 -0.32
C GLN A 318 -10.37 -24.63 0.83
N TYR A 319 -9.09 -24.32 0.54
CA TYR A 319 -8.15 -23.65 1.42
C TYR A 319 -7.89 -22.20 0.98
N ASN A 320 -8.59 -21.70 -0.04
CA ASN A 320 -8.30 -20.38 -0.59
C ASN A 320 -8.81 -19.28 0.35
N MET A 321 -7.97 -18.27 0.58
CA MET A 321 -8.30 -17.10 1.41
C MET A 321 -9.54 -16.36 0.91
N MET A 322 -9.82 -16.40 -0.40
CA MET A 322 -10.94 -15.71 -1.04
C MET A 322 -12.19 -16.59 -1.22
N ASN A 323 -12.26 -17.76 -0.58
CA ASN A 323 -13.48 -18.56 -0.49
C ASN A 323 -14.09 -18.43 0.92
N TYR A 324 -15.42 -18.58 1.02
CA TYR A 324 -16.08 -18.74 2.30
C TYR A 324 -16.03 -20.22 2.68
N THR A 325 -14.98 -20.63 3.35
CA THR A 325 -14.73 -22.02 3.77
C THR A 325 -14.10 -22.00 5.15
N ASN A 326 -14.32 -23.01 5.99
CA ASN A 326 -13.77 -23.03 7.36
C ASN A 326 -12.73 -24.15 7.59
N PRO A 327 -11.63 -24.20 6.81
CA PRO A 327 -10.54 -25.15 7.00
C PRO A 327 -9.67 -24.77 8.20
N ASN A 328 -8.73 -25.65 8.54
CA ASN A 328 -7.73 -25.38 9.57
C ASN A 328 -6.66 -24.36 9.15
N ALA A 329 -6.53 -24.09 7.84
CA ALA A 329 -5.54 -23.17 7.28
C ALA A 329 -6.00 -22.59 5.94
N PHE A 330 -5.55 -21.36 5.64
CA PHE A 330 -5.85 -20.65 4.39
C PHE A 330 -4.59 -20.24 3.62
N LYS A 331 -4.71 -20.14 2.29
CA LYS A 331 -3.63 -19.71 1.38
C LYS A 331 -4.15 -18.85 0.23
N PHE A 332 -3.24 -18.07 -0.34
CA PHE A 332 -3.39 -17.53 -1.69
C PHE A 332 -2.68 -18.43 -2.71
N THR A 333 -3.06 -18.30 -3.98
CA THR A 333 -2.37 -18.91 -5.12
C THR A 333 -1.37 -17.94 -5.77
N ASN A 334 -0.49 -18.44 -6.64
CA ASN A 334 0.49 -17.60 -7.33
C ASN A 334 -0.20 -16.69 -8.35
N GLY A 335 -1.25 -17.19 -9.02
CA GLY A 335 -2.07 -16.38 -9.91
C GLY A 335 -2.81 -15.25 -9.17
N GLN A 336 -3.24 -15.48 -7.93
CA GLN A 336 -3.77 -14.42 -7.07
C GLN A 336 -2.68 -13.39 -6.74
N HIS A 337 -1.45 -13.81 -6.41
CA HIS A 337 -0.33 -12.88 -6.24
C HIS A 337 -0.12 -12.00 -7.49
N ASP A 338 -0.07 -12.60 -8.67
CA ASP A 338 0.21 -11.88 -9.92
C ASP A 338 -0.93 -10.90 -10.27
N LYS A 339 -2.18 -11.30 -10.07
CA LYS A 339 -3.36 -10.44 -10.25
C LYS A 339 -3.36 -9.27 -9.27
N ALA A 340 -3.10 -9.55 -8.00
CA ALA A 340 -3.06 -8.55 -6.94
C ALA A 340 -1.95 -7.53 -7.19
N ALA A 341 -0.74 -7.99 -7.51
CA ALA A 341 0.39 -7.11 -7.82
C ALA A 341 0.08 -6.21 -9.02
N THR A 342 -0.46 -6.77 -10.11
CA THR A 342 -0.79 -5.99 -11.31
C THR A 342 -1.81 -4.89 -11.00
N SER A 343 -2.92 -5.24 -10.35
CA SER A 343 -4.03 -4.31 -10.12
C SER A 343 -3.68 -3.26 -9.07
N PHE A 344 -3.06 -3.70 -7.96
CA PHE A 344 -2.67 -2.81 -6.87
C PHE A 344 -1.57 -1.82 -7.29
N PHE A 345 -0.50 -2.26 -7.97
CA PHE A 345 0.56 -1.33 -8.33
C PHE A 345 0.20 -0.37 -9.46
N LEU A 346 -0.70 -0.79 -10.36
CA LEU A 346 -1.23 0.09 -11.39
C LEU A 346 -2.07 1.23 -10.80
N LEU A 347 -2.99 0.91 -9.90
CA LEU A 347 -3.99 1.86 -9.39
C LEU A 347 -3.64 2.53 -8.06
N ARG A 348 -2.85 1.84 -7.23
CA ARG A 348 -2.57 2.17 -5.83
C ARG A 348 -1.07 2.08 -5.51
N GLY A 349 -0.21 2.05 -6.53
CA GLY A 349 1.24 1.95 -6.37
C GLY A 349 1.87 3.09 -5.55
N SER A 350 1.23 4.25 -5.49
CA SER A 350 1.61 5.39 -4.64
C SER A 350 1.76 5.01 -3.17
N LEU A 351 0.93 4.07 -2.66
CA LEU A 351 1.00 3.58 -1.29
C LEU A 351 2.35 2.91 -0.97
N SER A 352 2.95 2.22 -1.93
CA SER A 352 4.27 1.58 -1.74
C SER A 352 5.43 2.59 -1.69
N ALA A 353 5.25 3.75 -2.31
CA ALA A 353 6.23 4.84 -2.32
C ALA A 353 6.03 5.83 -1.16
N SER A 354 4.91 5.72 -0.44
CA SER A 354 4.54 6.60 0.67
C SER A 354 5.58 6.60 1.80
N LEU A 355 5.76 7.76 2.42
CA LEU A 355 6.56 7.95 3.62
C LEU A 355 5.73 7.78 4.90
N GLY A 356 4.43 7.49 4.80
CA GLY A 356 3.52 7.36 5.94
C GLY A 356 3.99 6.35 7.00
N ALA A 357 4.63 5.26 6.59
CA ALA A 357 5.17 4.21 7.48
C ALA A 357 6.57 4.52 8.05
N THR A 358 7.16 5.68 7.71
CA THR A 358 8.48 6.10 8.18
C THR A 358 8.33 7.11 9.31
N VAL A 359 9.19 7.04 10.34
CA VAL A 359 9.14 8.02 11.44
C VAL A 359 9.46 9.41 10.90
N PRO A 360 8.78 10.47 11.37
CA PRO A 360 9.13 11.81 10.96
C PRO A 360 10.56 12.17 11.32
N ALA A 361 11.41 12.37 10.31
CA ALA A 361 12.67 13.06 10.50
C ALA A 361 12.38 14.53 10.87
N PRO A 362 13.23 15.19 11.67
CA PRO A 362 13.20 16.65 11.81
C PRO A 362 13.27 17.24 10.40
N ALA A 363 12.19 17.87 9.95
CA ALA A 363 12.02 18.20 8.55
C ALA A 363 13.20 19.05 8.05
N SER A 364 13.98 18.51 7.11
CA SER A 364 14.74 19.36 6.20
C SER A 364 13.77 19.85 5.13
N ASN A 365 12.90 20.79 5.51
CA ASN A 365 11.97 21.41 4.57
C ASN A 365 12.82 22.10 3.49
N ILE A 366 12.74 21.60 2.26
CA ILE A 366 13.44 22.18 1.11
C ILE A 366 12.82 23.54 0.75
N GLY A 367 11.61 23.83 1.24
CA GLY A 367 10.82 25.01 0.97
C GLY A 367 9.82 24.78 -0.16
N THR A 368 8.92 25.74 -0.37
CA THR A 368 8.00 25.75 -1.50
C THR A 368 8.58 26.70 -2.57
N PRO A 369 8.71 26.26 -3.83
CA PRO A 369 9.21 27.10 -4.91
C PRO A 369 8.19 28.18 -5.30
N VAL A 370 8.64 29.16 -6.09
CA VAL A 370 7.73 30.15 -6.69
C VAL A 370 6.64 29.44 -7.51
N ALA A 371 5.43 29.99 -7.47
CA ALA A 371 4.33 29.48 -8.28
C ALA A 371 4.62 29.75 -9.77
N ALA A 372 4.32 28.77 -10.61
CA ALA A 372 4.37 28.93 -12.06
C ALA A 372 2.96 28.83 -12.65
N CYS A 373 2.84 29.08 -13.95
CA CYS A 373 1.62 28.75 -14.69
C CYS A 373 1.22 27.28 -14.46
N ALA A 374 -0.06 26.94 -14.57
CA ALA A 374 -0.54 25.55 -14.61
C ALA A 374 -1.08 25.23 -16.01
N PRO A 375 -1.14 23.95 -16.41
CA PRO A 375 -1.86 23.54 -17.62
C PRO A 375 -3.30 24.07 -17.59
N THR A 376 -3.81 24.51 -18.74
CA THR A 376 -5.13 25.16 -18.82
C THR A 376 -6.30 24.21 -18.63
N GLY A 377 -6.05 22.90 -18.73
CA GLY A 377 -7.08 21.89 -18.71
C GLY A 377 -6.68 20.61 -19.43
N LEU A 378 -7.66 19.71 -19.50
CA LEU A 378 -7.60 18.43 -20.20
C LEU A 378 -8.69 18.42 -21.29
N THR A 379 -8.33 18.04 -22.50
CA THR A 379 -9.27 18.06 -23.64
C THR A 379 -10.16 16.82 -23.65
N THR A 380 -9.59 15.66 -23.36
CA THR A 380 -10.29 14.39 -23.34
C THR A 380 -9.98 13.65 -22.05
N LEU A 381 -11.03 13.34 -21.28
CA LEU A 381 -10.94 12.43 -20.14
C LEU A 381 -11.28 11.02 -20.61
N ASP A 382 -10.36 10.10 -20.44
CA ASP A 382 -10.54 8.69 -20.73
C ASP A 382 -10.05 7.83 -19.56
N ASN A 383 -9.89 6.52 -19.80
CA ASN A 383 -9.40 5.57 -18.81
C ASN A 383 -8.01 5.03 -19.16
N TYR A 384 -7.22 5.65 -20.03
CA TYR A 384 -5.90 5.13 -20.45
C TYR A 384 -4.76 5.39 -19.46
N PHE A 385 -5.05 5.97 -18.29
CA PHE A 385 -4.07 6.23 -17.23
C PHE A 385 -2.93 7.16 -17.68
N VAL A 386 -3.18 8.03 -18.66
CA VAL A 386 -2.13 8.88 -19.26
C VAL A 386 -1.61 9.86 -18.21
N GLY A 387 -0.30 9.86 -18.01
CA GLY A 387 0.38 10.65 -16.99
C GLY A 387 1.68 10.00 -16.53
N PRO A 388 2.49 10.71 -15.71
CA PRO A 388 3.60 10.07 -15.03
C PRO A 388 3.06 8.95 -14.14
N THR A 389 3.66 7.76 -14.22
CA THR A 389 3.40 6.64 -13.29
C THR A 389 4.52 6.45 -12.28
N LEU A 390 5.70 7.00 -12.58
CA LEU A 390 6.81 7.17 -11.66
C LEU A 390 7.63 8.39 -12.09
N VAL A 391 8.01 9.23 -11.13
CA VAL A 391 9.05 10.25 -11.32
C VAL A 391 10.17 9.98 -10.31
N LYS A 392 11.39 9.83 -10.82
CA LYS A 392 12.58 9.58 -9.99
C LYS A 392 13.73 10.51 -10.39
N LEU A 393 14.19 11.29 -9.41
CA LEU A 393 15.31 12.22 -9.54
C LEU A 393 15.95 12.45 -8.17
N GLY A 394 17.19 11.99 -7.98
CA GLY A 394 17.86 12.07 -6.68
C GLY A 394 17.05 11.39 -5.58
N SER A 395 16.49 12.18 -4.66
CA SER A 395 15.61 11.71 -3.57
C SER A 395 14.12 11.71 -3.92
N ILE A 396 13.73 12.29 -5.06
CA ILE A 396 12.37 12.15 -5.59
C ILE A 396 12.20 10.71 -6.03
N ASN A 397 11.13 10.08 -5.54
CA ASN A 397 10.70 8.73 -5.92
C ASN A 397 9.19 8.65 -5.70
N ASN A 398 8.44 9.19 -6.65
CA ASN A 398 7.00 9.37 -6.52
C ASN A 398 6.27 8.55 -7.57
N ALA A 399 5.43 7.60 -7.14
CA ALA A 399 4.59 6.79 -8.00
C ALA A 399 3.16 7.34 -8.05
N SER A 400 2.52 7.26 -9.21
CA SER A 400 1.15 7.72 -9.52
C SER A 400 0.54 6.84 -10.60
N THR A 401 -0.74 7.06 -10.93
CA THR A 401 -1.53 6.24 -11.86
C THR A 401 -1.91 7.00 -13.14
N GLY A 402 -1.52 8.28 -13.27
CA GLY A 402 -2.01 9.16 -14.33
C GLY A 402 -3.50 9.48 -14.21
N VAL A 403 -4.06 10.10 -15.24
CA VAL A 403 -5.46 10.56 -15.28
C VAL A 403 -6.40 9.45 -15.72
N TRP A 404 -7.56 9.35 -15.05
CA TRP A 404 -8.66 8.48 -15.44
C TRP A 404 -9.99 8.96 -14.85
N GLN A 405 -11.11 8.35 -15.22
CA GLN A 405 -12.45 8.83 -14.87
C GLN A 405 -12.69 9.03 -13.36
N ASN A 406 -12.19 8.13 -12.51
CA ASN A 406 -12.34 8.21 -11.06
C ASN A 406 -11.22 9.00 -10.36
N ALA A 407 -10.18 9.43 -11.09
CA ALA A 407 -9.17 10.38 -10.63
C ALA A 407 -8.80 11.38 -11.75
N PRO A 408 -9.68 12.34 -12.08
CA PRO A 408 -9.56 13.20 -13.25
C PRO A 408 -8.55 14.36 -13.08
N SER A 409 -7.62 14.24 -12.13
CA SER A 409 -6.70 15.33 -11.79
C SER A 409 -5.58 15.42 -12.82
N TYR A 410 -5.74 16.28 -13.82
CA TYR A 410 -4.73 16.51 -14.88
C TYR A 410 -3.53 17.37 -14.44
N TYR A 411 -3.63 18.06 -13.31
CA TYR A 411 -2.52 18.82 -12.73
C TYR A 411 -2.41 18.51 -11.24
N VAL A 412 -1.21 18.14 -10.78
CA VAL A 412 -0.94 17.80 -9.39
C VAL A 412 0.30 18.55 -8.92
N ASP A 413 0.16 19.38 -7.88
CA ASP A 413 1.28 20.10 -7.28
C ASP A 413 1.79 19.36 -6.02
N TYR A 414 2.95 18.71 -6.12
CA TYR A 414 3.60 18.04 -4.99
C TYR A 414 4.63 18.89 -4.25
N THR A 415 4.77 20.17 -4.58
CA THR A 415 5.82 21.03 -4.00
C THR A 415 5.67 21.26 -2.49
N GLY A 416 4.49 20.97 -1.92
CA GLY A 416 4.21 20.94 -0.48
C GLY A 416 4.08 19.54 0.14
N ALA A 417 4.17 18.47 -0.66
CA ALA A 417 3.86 17.10 -0.23
C ALA A 417 5.09 16.27 0.24
N SER A 418 6.26 16.90 0.34
CA SER A 418 7.57 16.24 0.56
C SER A 418 7.70 15.45 1.86
N CYS A 419 6.75 15.64 2.77
CA CYS A 419 6.69 14.93 4.03
C CYS A 419 6.02 13.56 3.93
N LEU A 420 4.91 13.46 3.18
CA LEU A 420 4.14 12.22 3.01
C LEU A 420 4.65 11.42 1.81
N ARG A 421 5.26 12.10 0.83
CA ARG A 421 5.75 11.49 -0.40
C ARG A 421 7.17 11.99 -0.69
N ALA A 422 7.96 11.16 -1.36
CA ALA A 422 9.30 11.53 -1.78
C ALA A 422 9.23 12.44 -3.03
N THR A 423 8.86 13.71 -2.85
CA THR A 423 8.56 14.67 -3.93
C THR A 423 9.51 15.87 -3.97
N SER A 424 10.60 15.81 -3.20
CA SER A 424 11.63 16.85 -3.23
C SER A 424 13.04 16.28 -3.18
N THR A 425 14.00 16.99 -3.75
CA THR A 425 15.42 16.58 -3.70
C THR A 425 16.38 17.76 -3.69
N GLN A 426 17.58 17.51 -3.16
CA GLN A 426 18.73 18.41 -3.23
C GLN A 426 19.77 17.83 -4.17
N LEU A 427 20.22 18.63 -5.15
CA LEU A 427 21.11 18.23 -6.23
C LEU A 427 22.36 19.13 -6.29
N LEU A 428 23.45 18.61 -6.85
CA LEU A 428 24.68 19.38 -7.08
C LEU A 428 24.62 20.13 -8.41
N VAL A 429 24.85 21.44 -8.43
CA VAL A 429 24.69 22.27 -9.64
C VAL A 429 25.61 21.86 -10.80
N SER A 430 26.82 21.39 -10.53
CA SER A 430 27.82 21.07 -11.57
C SER A 430 27.97 19.58 -11.86
N GLN A 431 26.94 18.78 -11.59
CA GLN A 431 26.96 17.33 -11.83
C GLN A 431 25.81 16.93 -12.75
N PRO A 432 25.99 15.89 -13.58
CA PRO A 432 24.89 15.30 -14.32
C PRO A 432 23.92 14.58 -13.35
N HIS A 433 22.62 14.78 -13.56
CA HIS A 433 21.54 14.10 -12.84
C HIS A 433 20.69 13.31 -13.80
N ASN A 434 20.25 12.13 -13.36
CA ASN A 434 19.38 11.26 -14.13
C ASN A 434 17.94 11.43 -13.65
N LEU A 435 17.07 11.83 -14.58
CA LEU A 435 15.62 11.80 -14.42
C LEU A 435 15.10 10.53 -15.08
N GLN A 436 14.32 9.76 -14.34
CA GLN A 436 13.53 8.66 -14.86
C GLN A 436 12.05 9.02 -14.74
N VAL A 437 11.31 8.83 -15.83
CA VAL A 437 9.85 8.95 -15.87
C VAL A 437 9.29 7.64 -16.41
N ASN A 438 8.37 7.02 -15.68
CA ASN A 438 7.59 5.92 -16.22
C ASN A 438 6.24 6.42 -16.72
N VAL A 439 5.71 5.74 -17.73
CA VAL A 439 4.41 6.01 -18.37
C VAL A 439 3.64 4.70 -18.53
N SER A 440 2.31 4.77 -18.68
CA SER A 440 1.47 3.61 -18.99
C SER A 440 1.04 3.63 -20.45
N GLY A 441 1.18 2.49 -21.13
CA GLY A 441 0.91 2.39 -22.56
C GLY A 441 2.07 2.89 -23.43
N SER A 442 1.88 2.75 -24.74
CA SER A 442 2.80 3.27 -25.76
C SER A 442 2.43 4.71 -26.13
N ASP A 443 3.21 5.34 -27.02
CA ASP A 443 2.85 6.59 -27.71
C ASP A 443 2.75 7.84 -26.81
N ASN A 444 3.09 7.68 -25.53
CA ASN A 444 3.21 8.76 -24.56
C ASN A 444 4.43 9.65 -24.88
N GLU A 445 4.20 10.95 -24.78
CA GLU A 445 5.16 12.03 -24.93
C GLU A 445 5.54 12.55 -23.54
N VAL A 446 6.83 12.74 -23.27
CA VAL A 446 7.35 13.19 -21.98
C VAL A 446 8.08 14.51 -22.12
N ARG A 447 7.81 15.45 -21.23
CA ARG A 447 8.58 16.69 -21.09
C ARG A 447 8.86 16.99 -19.63
N ALA A 448 10.03 17.53 -19.34
CA ALA A 448 10.35 18.04 -18.01
C ALA A 448 11.06 19.38 -18.07
N TRP A 449 10.68 20.29 -17.18
CA TRP A 449 11.27 21.62 -17.03
C TRP A 449 11.73 21.85 -15.59
N ILE A 450 12.74 22.70 -15.41
CA ILE A 450 13.15 23.23 -14.11
C ILE A 450 13.31 24.74 -14.22
N ASP A 451 12.55 25.50 -13.42
CA ASP A 451 12.68 26.95 -13.28
C ASP A 451 14.01 27.27 -12.57
N PHE A 452 15.10 27.35 -13.34
CA PHE A 452 16.47 27.49 -12.83
C PHE A 452 16.73 28.90 -12.30
N ASN A 453 16.04 29.90 -12.84
CA ASN A 453 16.19 31.30 -12.47
C ASN A 453 15.19 31.74 -11.37
N ASN A 454 14.26 30.87 -11.00
CA ASN A 454 13.23 31.04 -9.97
C ASN A 454 12.30 32.24 -10.22
N ASN A 455 11.93 32.50 -11.48
CA ASN A 455 11.07 33.64 -11.85
C ASN A 455 9.59 33.29 -12.04
N GLY A 456 9.21 32.00 -11.92
CA GLY A 456 7.84 31.52 -12.08
C GLY A 456 7.40 31.28 -13.54
N THR A 457 8.32 31.32 -14.50
CA THR A 457 8.04 31.08 -15.92
C THR A 457 9.00 30.03 -16.47
N PHE A 458 8.48 29.02 -17.16
CA PHE A 458 9.33 28.01 -17.80
C PHE A 458 9.79 28.48 -19.18
N GLU A 459 11.07 28.82 -19.33
CA GLU A 459 11.63 29.24 -20.62
C GLU A 459 12.19 28.08 -21.46
N ALA A 460 12.52 28.36 -22.73
CA ALA A 460 13.09 27.36 -23.64
C ALA A 460 14.41 26.74 -23.12
N GLY A 461 15.21 27.52 -22.38
CA GLY A 461 16.46 27.04 -21.77
C GLY A 461 16.26 26.18 -20.52
N GLU A 462 15.02 26.03 -20.06
CA GLU A 462 14.65 25.33 -18.82
C GLU A 462 14.04 23.96 -19.08
N LEU A 463 13.82 23.59 -20.35
CA LEU A 463 13.46 22.23 -20.74
C LEU A 463 14.67 21.30 -20.54
N VAL A 464 14.59 20.43 -19.53
CA VAL A 464 15.68 19.51 -19.14
C VAL A 464 15.51 18.12 -19.72
N ALA A 465 14.32 17.74 -20.14
CA ALA A 465 14.07 16.45 -20.79
C ALA A 465 12.92 16.53 -21.79
N SER A 466 13.09 15.82 -22.90
CA SER A 466 12.09 15.68 -23.96
C SER A 466 12.24 14.29 -24.57
N GLY A 467 11.15 13.55 -24.62
CA GLY A 467 11.11 12.22 -25.24
C GLY A 467 9.77 12.02 -25.91
N ASP A 468 9.78 11.47 -27.11
CA ASP A 468 8.58 11.17 -27.85
C ASP A 468 8.41 9.67 -28.08
N ASN A 469 7.16 9.21 -28.16
CA ASN A 469 6.74 7.84 -28.40
C ASN A 469 7.48 6.87 -27.48
N VAL A 470 7.38 7.11 -26.16
CA VAL A 470 8.07 6.30 -25.17
C VAL A 470 7.62 4.85 -25.31
N ALA A 471 8.56 3.98 -25.67
CA ALA A 471 8.29 2.58 -25.90
C ALA A 471 7.87 1.90 -24.59
N ALA A 472 6.66 1.34 -24.59
CA ALA A 472 6.19 0.48 -23.52
C ALA A 472 6.81 -0.90 -23.60
N ASP A 473 7.15 -1.48 -22.46
CA ASP A 473 7.44 -2.90 -22.42
C ASP A 473 6.16 -3.68 -22.80
N PRO A 474 6.21 -4.61 -23.78
CA PRO A 474 5.03 -5.31 -24.27
C PRO A 474 4.43 -6.27 -23.24
N SER A 475 5.20 -6.63 -22.19
CA SER A 475 4.73 -7.40 -21.05
C SER A 475 3.99 -6.47 -20.09
N THR A 476 4.68 -5.54 -19.43
CA THR A 476 4.12 -4.74 -18.33
C THR A 476 3.28 -3.55 -18.78
N LEU A 477 3.37 -3.17 -20.06
CA LEU A 477 2.84 -1.92 -20.62
C LEU A 477 3.34 -0.66 -19.91
N ILE A 478 4.47 -0.77 -19.21
CA ILE A 478 5.13 0.38 -18.61
C ILE A 478 6.24 0.82 -19.56
N GLY A 479 6.16 2.06 -20.02
CA GLY A 479 7.26 2.72 -20.71
C GLY A 479 8.22 3.35 -19.71
N ILE A 480 9.52 3.28 -19.97
CA ILE A 480 10.56 3.90 -19.13
C ILE A 480 11.35 4.89 -19.97
N PHE A 481 11.18 6.17 -19.65
CA PHE A 481 11.96 7.26 -20.22
C PHE A 481 13.07 7.66 -19.25
N ASN A 482 14.31 7.76 -19.76
CA ASN A 482 15.45 8.24 -19.00
C ASN A 482 16.08 9.43 -19.72
N ALA A 483 16.39 10.48 -18.96
CA ALA A 483 17.11 11.65 -19.45
C ALA A 483 18.20 12.04 -18.45
N THR A 484 19.32 12.54 -18.97
CA THR A 484 20.40 13.11 -18.16
C THR A 484 20.50 14.60 -18.46
N PHE A 485 20.57 15.42 -17.41
CA PHE A 485 20.75 16.87 -17.54
C PHE A 485 21.78 17.39 -16.56
N THR A 486 22.36 18.56 -16.85
CA THR A 486 23.22 19.30 -15.92
C THR A 486 22.65 20.70 -15.76
N ALA A 487 22.58 21.20 -14.53
CA ALA A 487 22.03 22.52 -14.27
C ALA A 487 22.96 23.63 -14.84
N PRO A 488 22.43 24.69 -15.45
CA PRO A 488 23.22 25.81 -15.93
C PRO A 488 24.02 26.48 -14.80
N ALA A 489 25.17 27.06 -15.11
CA ALA A 489 25.98 27.80 -14.13
C ALA A 489 25.25 29.00 -13.51
N SER A 490 24.22 29.52 -14.19
CA SER A 490 23.35 30.61 -13.73
C SER A 490 22.24 30.16 -12.77
N THR A 491 22.14 28.87 -12.45
CA THR A 491 21.09 28.33 -11.57
C THR A 491 21.10 29.00 -10.21
N VAL A 492 19.93 29.43 -9.74
CA VAL A 492 19.76 29.96 -8.40
C VAL A 492 20.02 28.85 -7.38
N LEU A 493 21.02 29.06 -6.52
CA LEU A 493 21.43 28.09 -5.52
C LEU A 493 20.68 28.27 -4.20
N ASN A 494 20.62 27.19 -3.42
CA ASN A 494 20.06 27.15 -2.08
C ASN A 494 18.59 27.60 -1.95
N THR A 495 17.88 27.67 -3.06
CA THR A 495 16.48 28.12 -3.16
C THR A 495 15.63 26.96 -3.67
N PRO A 496 14.40 26.74 -3.15
CA PRO A 496 13.48 25.78 -3.75
C PRO A 496 13.08 26.25 -5.15
N LEU A 497 13.32 25.40 -6.14
CA LEU A 497 12.98 25.61 -7.55
C LEU A 497 11.89 24.63 -7.96
N ARG A 498 11.02 25.05 -8.89
CA ARG A 498 9.94 24.22 -9.39
C ARG A 498 10.44 23.37 -10.55
N MET A 499 10.25 22.06 -10.43
CA MET A 499 10.36 21.13 -11.54
C MET A 499 8.96 20.70 -11.98
N ARG A 500 8.68 20.73 -13.27
CA ARG A 500 7.45 20.18 -13.85
C ARG A 500 7.79 18.95 -14.68
N VAL A 501 7.08 17.86 -14.47
CA VAL A 501 7.09 16.69 -15.36
C VAL A 501 5.71 16.52 -15.95
N MET A 502 5.62 16.45 -17.27
CA MET A 502 4.38 16.20 -17.97
C MET A 502 4.51 14.97 -18.85
N VAL A 503 3.43 14.21 -18.87
CA VAL A 503 3.23 13.09 -19.78
C VAL A 503 1.88 13.29 -20.43
N ASP A 504 1.83 13.25 -21.75
CA ASP A 504 0.61 13.37 -22.53
C ASP A 504 0.65 12.34 -23.67
N ASP A 505 -0.51 12.00 -24.21
CA ASP A 505 -0.62 11.04 -25.31
C ASP A 505 -1.03 11.79 -26.58
N GLU A 506 -0.46 11.39 -27.72
CA GLU A 506 -0.66 12.02 -29.04
C GLU A 506 -0.36 13.54 -29.09
N ASN A 507 0.39 14.10 -28.14
CA ASN A 507 0.68 15.54 -28.03
C ASN A 507 2.19 15.84 -27.97
N SER A 508 2.88 15.78 -29.11
CA SER A 508 4.33 16.05 -29.17
C SER A 508 4.73 17.52 -28.95
N ASN A 509 3.78 18.46 -29.03
CA ASN A 509 4.03 19.91 -28.93
C ASN A 509 3.59 20.49 -27.58
N MET A 510 3.81 19.74 -26.50
CA MET A 510 3.52 20.20 -25.13
C MET A 510 4.32 21.46 -24.77
N THR A 511 3.60 22.46 -24.25
CA THR A 511 4.21 23.63 -23.61
C THR A 511 3.98 23.55 -22.12
N ALA A 512 4.89 24.10 -21.31
CA ALA A 512 4.85 23.99 -19.85
C ALA A 512 3.49 24.39 -19.23
N CYS A 513 2.76 25.34 -19.84
CA CYS A 513 1.48 25.86 -19.37
C CYS A 513 0.29 25.46 -20.25
N GLY A 514 0.51 24.63 -21.27
CA GLY A 514 -0.45 24.37 -22.33
C GLY A 514 -1.63 23.52 -21.90
N GLN A 515 -2.60 23.40 -22.81
CA GLN A 515 -3.69 22.43 -22.70
C GLN A 515 -3.13 21.01 -22.89
N LEU A 516 -3.53 20.08 -22.03
CA LEU A 516 -3.25 18.65 -22.20
C LEU A 516 -4.34 17.98 -23.04
N GLN A 517 -3.98 16.93 -23.78
CA GLN A 517 -4.93 16.15 -24.55
C GLN A 517 -5.56 15.07 -23.69
N TYR A 518 -4.75 14.15 -23.19
CA TYR A 518 -5.16 13.01 -22.35
C TYR A 518 -4.40 12.96 -21.01
N GLY A 519 -3.28 13.66 -20.91
CA GLY A 519 -2.27 13.45 -19.89
C GLY A 519 -2.37 14.22 -18.58
N GLN A 520 -1.25 14.19 -17.87
CA GLN A 520 -1.09 14.77 -16.54
C GLN A 520 0.21 15.56 -16.42
N ALA A 521 0.15 16.62 -15.63
CA ALA A 521 1.29 17.39 -15.19
C ALA A 521 1.50 17.27 -13.67
N GLU A 522 2.74 17.02 -13.27
CA GLU A 522 3.13 16.91 -11.87
C GLU A 522 4.27 17.88 -11.55
N ASP A 523 4.11 18.68 -10.49
CA ASP A 523 5.14 19.61 -10.02
C ASP A 523 5.85 19.11 -8.77
N TYR A 524 7.16 19.33 -8.72
CA TYR A 524 8.09 18.84 -7.70
C TYR A 524 9.03 19.96 -7.24
N THR A 525 9.63 19.78 -6.07
CA THR A 525 10.61 20.75 -5.53
C THR A 525 12.04 20.23 -5.70
N VAL A 526 12.89 20.99 -6.39
CA VAL A 526 14.33 20.72 -6.50
C VAL A 526 15.14 21.86 -5.89
N LYS A 527 16.28 21.57 -5.28
CA LYS A 527 17.19 22.59 -4.73
C LYS A 527 18.62 22.29 -5.16
N PHE A 528 19.26 23.24 -5.84
CA PHE A 528 20.66 23.10 -6.24
C PHE A 528 21.61 23.69 -5.22
N VAL A 529 22.72 22.98 -4.98
CA VAL A 529 23.76 23.36 -4.04
C VAL A 529 25.14 23.08 -4.64
N THR A 530 26.19 23.69 -4.10
CA THR A 530 27.59 23.39 -4.48
C THR A 530 28.16 22.18 -3.75
N VAL A 531 27.63 21.90 -2.56
CA VAL A 531 27.97 20.72 -1.74
C VAL A 531 26.69 20.17 -1.13
N LEU A 532 26.52 18.86 -1.12
CA LEU A 532 25.42 18.24 -0.39
C LEU A 532 25.68 18.43 1.10
N GLY A 533 24.76 19.09 1.78
CA GLY A 533 24.82 19.24 3.24
C GLY A 533 24.62 17.89 3.92
N THR A 534 25.35 17.64 5.00
CA THR A 534 24.94 16.66 6.00
C THR A 534 23.95 17.38 6.92
N SER A 535 22.65 17.13 6.73
CA SER A 535 21.70 17.42 7.81
C SER A 535 21.97 16.36 8.89
N GLU A 536 23.04 16.55 9.67
CA GLU A 536 23.05 15.95 11.00
C GLU A 536 21.98 16.71 11.76
N VAL A 537 20.93 16.00 12.19
CA VAL A 537 20.14 16.46 13.31
C VAL A 537 21.17 16.80 14.38
N LYS A 538 21.35 18.08 14.68
CA LYS A 538 22.04 18.49 15.91
C LYS A 538 21.14 17.99 17.04
N ALA A 539 21.28 16.71 17.35
CA ALA A 539 20.90 16.18 18.63
C ALA A 539 21.81 16.90 19.61
N ASP A 540 21.20 17.71 20.47
CA ASP A 540 21.87 18.35 21.57
C ASP A 540 22.68 17.30 22.38
N ASN A 541 23.90 17.71 22.74
CA ASN A 541 24.97 17.02 23.48
C ASN A 541 25.99 16.16 22.70
N ASN A 542 27.22 16.70 22.70
CA ASN A 542 28.50 16.28 22.09
C ASN A 542 29.08 14.91 22.56
N ASP A 543 28.27 13.88 22.77
CA ASP A 543 28.76 12.66 23.44
C ASP A 543 29.22 11.55 22.48
N LEU A 544 28.76 11.58 21.22
CA LEU A 544 29.21 10.66 20.16
C LEU A 544 29.23 11.33 18.77
N VAL A 545 30.43 11.44 18.17
CA VAL A 545 30.65 12.16 16.89
C VAL A 545 31.51 11.32 15.95
N ILE A 546 31.14 11.24 14.67
CA ILE A 546 31.86 10.49 13.64
C ILE A 546 32.54 11.48 12.70
N TYR A 547 33.85 11.36 12.51
CA TYR A 547 34.65 12.31 11.73
C TYR A 547 35.95 11.68 11.20
N PRO A 548 36.59 12.26 10.16
CA PRO A 548 36.01 13.27 9.28
C PRO A 548 34.78 12.73 8.56
N ASN A 549 33.94 13.63 8.05
CA ASN A 549 32.79 13.25 7.23
C ASN A 549 32.39 14.48 6.40
N PRO A 550 32.65 14.50 5.08
CA PRO A 550 33.15 13.41 4.24
C PRO A 550 34.62 12.98 4.48
N VAL A 551 34.99 11.79 4.02
CA VAL A 551 36.33 11.15 4.12
C VAL A 551 36.83 10.79 2.72
N ALA A 552 38.13 10.91 2.43
CA ALA A 552 38.67 10.44 1.16
C ALA A 552 38.82 8.91 1.16
N THR A 553 38.72 8.27 -0.01
CA THR A 553 38.95 6.83 -0.14
C THR A 553 40.34 6.45 0.36
N GLY A 554 40.42 5.48 1.28
CA GLY A 554 41.66 5.03 1.91
C GLY A 554 42.06 5.81 3.18
N ASP A 555 41.36 6.89 3.51
CA ASP A 555 41.57 7.61 4.78
C ASP A 555 40.81 6.97 5.95
N ASN A 556 41.31 7.24 7.16
CA ASN A 556 40.76 6.65 8.38
C ASN A 556 39.53 7.42 8.89
N VAL A 557 38.54 6.67 9.38
CA VAL A 557 37.34 7.19 10.04
C VAL A 557 37.44 7.03 11.55
N PHE A 558 37.05 8.06 12.29
CA PHE A 558 37.14 8.12 13.75
C PHE A 558 35.78 8.37 14.41
N ILE A 559 35.66 7.88 15.64
CA ILE A 559 34.54 8.12 16.55
C ILE A 559 35.11 8.83 17.77
N LYS A 560 34.61 10.02 18.08
CA LYS A 560 34.81 10.66 19.38
C LYS A 560 33.68 10.26 20.30
N ALA A 561 33.99 9.59 21.40
CA ALA A 561 33.02 9.17 22.41
C ALA A 561 33.54 9.48 23.82
N LYS A 562 32.70 10.07 24.69
CA LYS A 562 33.06 10.30 26.10
C LYS A 562 33.15 9.00 26.91
N ASN A 563 32.37 7.98 26.54
CA ASN A 563 32.37 6.65 27.13
C ASN A 563 32.52 5.59 26.02
N GLY A 564 33.72 5.01 25.90
CA GLY A 564 34.00 4.02 24.85
C GLY A 564 33.93 2.55 25.27
N LYS A 565 33.43 2.24 26.48
CA LYS A 565 33.25 0.84 26.88
C LYS A 565 32.23 0.17 25.95
N ASN A 566 32.64 -0.91 25.29
CA ASN A 566 31.82 -1.73 24.38
C ASN A 566 31.24 -0.98 23.17
N LEU A 567 32.03 -0.10 22.54
CA LEU A 567 31.62 0.52 21.27
C LEU A 567 31.40 -0.54 20.19
N LYS A 568 30.16 -0.60 19.68
CA LYS A 568 29.76 -1.40 18.53
C LYS A 568 29.48 -0.48 17.36
N VAL A 569 30.06 -0.83 16.20
CA VAL A 569 29.85 -0.09 14.95
C VAL A 569 29.20 -1.03 13.95
N SER A 570 28.13 -0.58 13.32
CA SER A 570 27.53 -1.22 12.16
C SER A 570 27.49 -0.24 11.01
N ILE A 571 27.86 -0.71 9.82
CA ILE A 571 27.89 0.05 8.59
C ILE A 571 26.93 -0.63 7.64
N SER A 572 26.04 0.16 7.04
CA SER A 572 25.11 -0.25 6.00
C SER A 572 25.22 0.70 4.81
N ASP A 573 24.82 0.28 3.62
CA ASP A 573 24.71 1.19 2.48
C ASP A 573 23.38 1.97 2.53
N MET A 574 23.17 2.88 1.58
CA MET A 574 21.94 3.70 1.52
C MET A 574 20.65 2.89 1.26
N SER A 575 20.75 1.61 0.86
CA SER A 575 19.60 0.72 0.73
C SER A 575 19.27 -0.02 2.03
N GLY A 576 20.05 0.20 3.10
CA GLY A 576 19.90 -0.49 4.38
C GLY A 576 20.56 -1.87 4.43
N ARG A 577 21.23 -2.29 3.35
CA ARG A 577 21.97 -3.55 3.32
C ARG A 577 23.20 -3.43 4.23
N PHE A 578 23.36 -4.41 5.11
CA PHE A 578 24.51 -4.50 6.02
C PHE A 578 25.81 -4.68 5.22
N VAL A 579 26.78 -3.81 5.47
CA VAL A 579 28.11 -3.82 4.81
C VAL A 579 29.14 -4.45 5.75
N ALA A 580 29.23 -3.97 6.98
CA ALA A 580 30.22 -4.45 7.94
C ALA A 580 29.84 -4.13 9.40
N SER A 581 30.44 -4.86 10.34
CA SER A 581 30.42 -4.53 11.78
C SER A 581 31.85 -4.51 12.32
N PRO A 582 32.64 -3.46 12.00
CA PRO A 582 34.06 -3.46 12.30
C PRO A 582 34.37 -3.30 13.78
N SER A 583 35.55 -3.79 14.16
CA SER A 583 36.13 -3.46 15.47
C SER A 583 36.62 -2.01 15.49
N VAL A 584 36.63 -1.42 16.68
CA VAL A 584 37.20 -0.09 16.91
C VAL A 584 38.43 -0.20 17.79
N LYS A 585 39.45 0.61 17.49
CA LYS A 585 40.68 0.70 18.29
C LYS A 585 40.79 2.09 18.88
N GLU A 586 41.02 2.19 20.18
CA GLU A 586 41.31 3.49 20.80
C GLU A 586 42.70 3.97 20.40
N GLU A 587 42.76 5.15 19.79
CA GLU A 587 44.03 5.78 19.40
C GLU A 587 44.48 6.78 20.48
N ARG A 588 43.54 7.58 21.02
CA ARG A 588 43.84 8.57 22.07
C ARG A 588 42.58 9.04 22.79
N ASN A 589 42.57 8.95 24.13
CA ASN A 589 41.62 9.57 25.07
C ASN A 589 40.21 9.85 24.50
N GLY A 590 39.44 8.79 24.27
CA GLY A 590 38.06 8.88 23.77
C GLY A 590 37.91 9.04 22.25
N ILE A 591 38.99 8.88 21.49
CA ILE A 591 38.99 8.82 20.02
C ILE A 591 39.27 7.38 19.58
N TYR A 592 38.33 6.81 18.85
CA TYR A 592 38.35 5.43 18.39
C TYR A 592 38.42 5.39 16.86
N LYS A 593 39.46 4.75 16.31
CA LYS A 593 39.58 4.46 14.90
C LYS A 593 38.69 3.28 14.53
N ILE A 594 37.94 3.41 13.44
CA ILE A 594 37.18 2.31 12.84
C ILE A 594 38.13 1.50 11.95
N ASN A 595 38.29 0.22 12.24
CA ASN A 595 39.14 -0.67 11.44
C ASN A 595 38.37 -1.25 10.25
N GLN A 596 38.01 -0.38 9.30
CA GLN A 596 37.34 -0.77 8.06
C GLN A 596 37.75 0.18 6.94
N GLU A 597 38.28 -0.37 5.85
CA GLU A 597 38.39 0.35 4.59
C GLU A 597 37.05 0.27 3.86
N LEU A 598 36.59 1.41 3.38
CA LEU A 598 35.34 1.56 2.63
C LEU A 598 35.67 2.12 1.25
N GLU A 599 35.00 1.60 0.23
CA GLU A 599 35.08 2.13 -1.13
C GLU A 599 34.32 3.46 -1.24
N LYS A 600 34.46 4.14 -2.38
CA LYS A 600 33.71 5.36 -2.69
C LYS A 600 32.22 5.08 -2.59
N GLY A 601 31.52 5.85 -1.78
CA GLY A 601 30.12 5.60 -1.53
C GLY A 601 29.54 6.39 -0.37
N VAL A 602 28.25 6.24 -0.18
CA VAL A 602 27.52 6.79 0.94
C VAL A 602 27.04 5.64 1.80
N TYR A 603 27.36 5.69 3.09
CA TYR A 603 27.05 4.67 4.06
C TYR A 603 26.22 5.26 5.19
N MET A 604 25.41 4.42 5.82
CA MET A 604 24.80 4.68 7.11
C MET A 604 25.61 3.95 8.17
N ILE A 605 26.23 4.71 9.07
CA ILE A 605 27.01 4.19 10.17
C ILE A 605 26.23 4.35 11.48
N GLN A 606 26.01 3.24 12.17
CA GLN A 606 25.42 3.20 13.50
C GLN A 606 26.51 2.87 14.51
N VAL A 607 26.62 3.67 15.56
CA VAL A 607 27.57 3.48 16.66
C VAL A 607 26.81 3.43 17.97
N SER A 608 27.04 2.40 18.78
CA SER A 608 26.46 2.27 20.11
C SER A 608 27.50 1.99 21.18
N ASN A 609 27.33 2.59 22.37
CA ASN A 609 28.14 2.31 23.56
C ASN A 609 27.37 1.42 24.59
N GLY A 610 26.27 0.78 24.17
CA GLY A 610 25.43 -0.06 25.02
C GLY A 610 24.37 0.69 25.85
N LYS A 611 24.46 2.02 25.97
CA LYS A 611 23.40 2.87 26.56
C LYS A 611 22.77 3.80 25.53
N GLU A 612 23.61 4.35 24.65
CA GLU A 612 23.23 5.27 23.58
C GLU A 612 23.61 4.65 22.24
N SER A 613 22.86 5.01 21.21
CA SER A 613 23.13 4.66 19.82
C SER A 613 22.95 5.90 18.95
N LYS A 614 23.93 6.19 18.10
CA LYS A 614 23.86 7.27 17.12
C LYS A 614 24.05 6.68 15.74
N THR A 615 23.14 7.05 14.84
CA THR A 615 23.28 6.77 13.42
C THR A 615 23.66 8.06 12.71
N SER A 616 24.71 8.03 11.90
CA SER A 616 25.08 9.12 11.00
C SER A 616 25.32 8.62 9.58
N LYS A 617 25.20 9.53 8.62
CA LYS A 617 25.54 9.29 7.22
C LYS A 617 27.04 9.51 7.05
N LEU A 618 27.80 8.53 6.60
CA LEU A 618 29.23 8.62 6.31
C LEU A 618 29.46 8.66 4.79
N ILE A 619 30.21 9.65 4.31
CA ILE A 619 30.51 9.81 2.88
C ILE A 619 31.98 9.52 2.63
N ILE A 620 32.27 8.57 1.74
CA ILE A 620 33.61 8.25 1.24
C ILE A 620 33.74 8.78 -0.20
N LYS A 621 34.69 9.69 -0.44
CA LYS A 621 34.89 10.41 -1.72
C LYS A 621 36.02 9.85 -2.57
#